data_AF-A0A919CJE5-F1
#
_entry.id   AF-A0A919CJE5-F1
#
_cell.length_a   1.000
_cell.length_b   1.000
_cell.length_c   1.000
_cell.angle_alpha   90.00
_cell.angle_beta   90.00
_cell.angle_gamma   90.00
#
_symmetry.space_group_name_H-M   'P 1'
#
loop_
_entity.id
_entity.type
_entity.pdbx_description
1 polymer ?
#
loop_
_entity_poly.entity_id
_entity_poly.type
_entity_poly.pdbx_seq_one_letter_code
_entity_poly.pdbx_strand_id
1 'polypeptide(L)' 'MFRIAISRLEGRLITPVRRESALSVEEAVRAVRGHLPGAGTDTFSDDEVQSSVNRINDFRQDVVDPDGQRHRVVIAPMI' A
#
# COMPACT_ATOMS: atom_id res chain seq x y z
N MET A 1 -0.26 -1.72 -15.09
CA MET A 1 0.19 -0.52 -14.36
C MET A 1 -0.73 -0.33 -13.15
N PHE A 2 -0.16 0.07 -12.02
CA PHE A 2 -0.83 0.16 -10.73
C PHE A 2 -0.57 1.53 -10.11
N ARG A 3 -1.60 2.09 -9.48
CA ARG A 3 -1.47 3.26 -8.60
C ARG A 3 -1.23 2.79 -7.17
N ILE A 4 -0.32 3.47 -6.50
CA ILE A 4 0.01 3.30 -5.08
C ILE A 4 -0.43 4.56 -4.36
N ALA A 5 -1.19 4.43 -3.28
CA ALA A 5 -1.50 5.54 -2.40
C ALA A 5 -1.22 5.14 -0.95
N ILE A 6 -0.45 5.97 -0.25
CA ILE A 6 -0.12 5.80 1.16
C ILE A 6 -0.67 7.02 1.89
N SER A 7 -1.49 6.78 2.90
CA SER A 7 -2.12 7.85 3.70
C SER A 7 -1.93 7.59 5.18
N ARG A 8 -1.59 8.62 5.95
CA ARG A 8 -1.56 8.56 7.40
C ARG A 8 -3.00 8.63 7.94
N LEU A 9 -3.30 7.81 8.94
CA LEU A 9 -4.60 7.75 9.60
C LEU A 9 -4.50 8.35 11.01
N GLU A 10 -5.20 9.46 11.24
CA GLU A 10 -5.24 10.16 12.54
C GLU A 10 -6.70 10.31 12.99
N GLY A 11 -7.21 9.30 13.71
CA GLY A 11 -8.62 9.24 14.09
C GLY A 11 -9.53 9.15 12.87
N ARG A 12 -10.27 10.24 12.56
CA ARG A 12 -11.12 10.34 11.36
C ARG A 12 -10.41 11.02 10.18
N LEU A 13 -9.21 11.58 10.41
CA LEU A 13 -8.45 12.28 9.37
C LEU A 13 -7.64 11.28 8.55
N ILE A 14 -7.68 11.45 7.23
CA ILE A 14 -6.86 10.71 6.27
C ILE A 14 -5.98 11.72 5.55
N THR A 15 -4.68 11.69 5.83
CA THR A 15 -3.71 12.62 5.25
C THR A 15 -2.90 11.89 4.18
N PRO A 16 -3.00 12.27 2.89
CA PRO A 16 -2.18 11.68 1.85
C PRO A 16 -0.69 11.95 2.14
N VAL A 17 0.11 10.89 2.22
CA VAL A 17 1.55 10.98 2.43
C VAL A 17 2.28 10.83 1.10
N ARG A 18 1.86 9.86 0.29
CA ARG A 18 2.51 9.55 -0.97
C ARG A 18 1.56 8.98 -2.01
N ARG A 19 1.84 9.30 -3.27
CA ARG A 19 1.22 8.69 -4.44
C ARG A 19 2.30 8.37 -5.46
N GLU A 20 2.23 7.17 -6.02
CA GLU A 20 3.21 6.68 -7.00
C GLU A 20 2.52 5.70 -7.96
N SER A 21 3.19 5.36 -9.06
CA SER A 21 2.75 4.35 -10.01
C SER A 21 3.82 3.28 -10.20
N ALA A 22 3.40 2.04 -10.38
CA ALA A 22 4.27 0.91 -10.67
C ALA A 22 3.79 0.16 -11.92
N LEU A 23 4.70 -0.52 -12.62
CA LEU A 23 4.35 -1.30 -13.82
C LEU A 23 3.81 -2.68 -13.43
N SER A 24 4.29 -3.25 -12.33
CA SER A 24 3.88 -4.56 -11.79
C SER A 24 3.45 -4.48 -10.31
N VAL A 25 2.83 -5.57 -9.81
CA VAL A 25 2.52 -5.72 -8.38
C VAL A 25 3.80 -5.81 -7.55
N GLU A 26 4.80 -6.57 -8.01
CA GLU A 26 6.10 -6.68 -7.34
C GLU A 26 6.76 -5.32 -7.13
N GLU A 27 6.79 -4.48 -8.18
CA GLU A 27 7.29 -3.11 -8.09
C GLU A 27 6.47 -2.27 -7.10
N ALA A 28 5.14 -2.44 -7.09
CA ALA A 28 4.28 -1.72 -6.16
C ALA A 28 4.55 -2.11 -4.70
N VAL A 29 4.67 -3.40 -4.41
CA VAL A 29 5.00 -3.90 -3.08
C VAL A 29 6.39 -3.43 -2.65
N ARG A 30 7.37 -3.47 -3.55
CA ARG A 30 8.73 -2.97 -3.30
C ARG A 30 8.74 -1.48 -2.96
N ALA A 31 7.99 -0.67 -3.70
CA ALA A 31 7.87 0.77 -3.44
C ALA A 31 7.22 1.05 -2.07
N VAL A 32 6.21 0.27 -1.68
CA VAL A 32 5.58 0.38 -0.35
C VAL A 32 6.58 0.04 0.76
N ARG A 33 7.29 -1.09 0.65
CA ARG A 33 8.30 -1.51 1.64
C ARG A 33 9.42 -0.47 1.79
N GLY A 34 9.84 0.14 0.68
CA GLY A 34 10.83 1.22 0.71
C GLY A 34 10.35 2.49 1.40
N HIS A 35 9.03 2.74 1.44
CA HIS A 35 8.48 3.94 2.06
C HIS A 35 8.04 3.75 3.52
N LEU A 36 7.62 2.54 3.89
CA LEU A 36 7.17 2.20 5.25
C LEU A 36 8.03 1.06 5.83
N PRO A 37 9.35 1.26 5.98
CA PRO A 37 10.23 0.21 6.50
C PRO A 37 9.82 -0.18 7.92
N GLY A 38 9.71 -1.48 8.17
CA GLY A 38 9.36 -2.00 9.49
C GLY A 38 7.90 -1.81 9.90
N ALA A 39 7.03 -1.30 9.02
CA ALA A 39 5.61 -1.13 9.32
C ALA A 39 4.78 -2.42 9.22
N GLY A 40 5.42 -3.60 9.23
CA GLY A 40 4.77 -4.86 8.90
C GLY A 40 4.43 -5.01 7.41
N THR A 41 4.93 -4.13 6.54
CA THR A 41 4.82 -4.28 5.07
C THR A 41 5.55 -5.50 4.52
N ASP A 42 6.41 -6.12 5.32
CA ASP A 42 7.04 -7.40 5.01
C ASP A 42 6.01 -8.55 4.95
N THR A 43 4.83 -8.35 5.54
CA THR A 43 3.70 -9.29 5.42
C THR A 43 2.98 -9.21 4.09
N PHE A 44 3.23 -8.18 3.27
CA PHE A 44 2.56 -8.06 1.97
C PHE A 44 3.12 -9.15 1.05
N SER A 45 2.30 -10.16 0.76
CA SER A 45 2.62 -11.16 -0.25
C SER A 45 2.23 -10.63 -1.63
N ASP A 46 3.15 -10.69 -2.59
CA ASP A 46 2.91 -10.28 -3.97
C ASP A 46 1.70 -11.05 -4.55
N ASP A 47 1.56 -12.33 -4.21
CA ASP A 47 0.44 -13.17 -4.63
C ASP A 47 -0.89 -12.71 -4.03
N GLU A 48 -0.89 -12.28 -2.77
CA GLU A 48 -2.09 -11.76 -2.11
C GLU A 48 -2.53 -10.44 -2.74
N VAL A 49 -1.58 -9.53 -2.97
CA VAL A 49 -1.85 -8.26 -3.63
C VAL A 49 -2.37 -8.50 -5.03
N GLN A 50 -1.71 -9.37 -5.81
CA GLN A 50 -2.10 -9.72 -7.18
C GLN A 50 -3.49 -10.36 -7.24
N SER A 51 -3.78 -11.28 -6.32
CA SER A 51 -5.10 -11.91 -6.21
C SER A 51 -6.20 -10.89 -5.88
N SER A 52 -5.92 -9.97 -4.95
CA SER A 52 -6.86 -8.93 -4.54
C SER A 52 -7.17 -7.94 -5.67
N VAL A 53 -6.14 -7.40 -6.33
CA VAL A 53 -6.34 -6.46 -7.46
C VAL A 53 -7.05 -7.13 -8.64
N ASN A 54 -6.78 -8.41 -8.91
CA ASN A 54 -7.47 -9.14 -9.98
C ASN A 54 -8.94 -9.41 -9.65
N ARG A 55 -9.28 -9.61 -8.37
CA ARG A 55 -10.63 -9.97 -7.95
C ARG A 55 -11.55 -8.76 -7.78
N ILE A 56 -11.03 -7.68 -7.19
CA ILE A 56 -11.85 -6.53 -6.78
C ILE A 56 -11.29 -5.17 -7.22
N ASN A 57 -10.24 -5.14 -8.05
CA ASN A 57 -9.58 -3.91 -8.52
C ASN A 57 -9.07 -2.98 -7.40
N ASP A 58 -8.78 -3.53 -6.22
CA ASP A 58 -8.21 -2.78 -5.09
C ASP A 58 -7.48 -3.78 -4.17
N PHE A 59 -6.32 -3.38 -3.67
CA PHE A 59 -5.69 -3.98 -2.50
C PHE A 59 -5.55 -2.87 -1.47
N ARG A 60 -6.02 -3.11 -0.24
CA ARG A 60 -6.02 -2.12 0.83
C ARG A 60 -5.64 -2.76 2.15
N GLN A 61 -4.65 -2.19 2.81
CA GLN A 61 -4.22 -2.66 4.12
C GLN A 61 -3.80 -1.50 5.01
N ASP A 62 -4.22 -1.57 6.26
CA ASP A 62 -3.76 -0.65 7.30
C ASP A 62 -2.55 -1.29 8.00
N VAL A 63 -1.50 -0.50 8.15
CA VAL A 63 -0.22 -0.88 8.75
C VAL A 63 0.18 0.13 9.82
N VAL A 64 1.06 -0.26 10.73
CA VAL A 64 1.56 0.62 11.80
C VAL A 64 3.07 0.66 11.68
N ASP A 65 3.63 1.85 11.53
CA ASP A 65 5.08 2.04 11.44
C ASP A 65 5.77 1.92 12.82
N PRO A 66 7.12 1.85 12.86
CA PRO A 66 7.85 1.73 14.13
C PRO A 66 7.62 2.88 15.11
N ASP A 67 7.21 4.06 14.64
CA ASP A 67 6.87 5.22 15.46
C ASP A 67 5.41 5.17 15.99
N GLY A 68 4.71 4.07 15.71
CA GLY A 68 3.32 3.84 16.11
C GLY A 68 2.30 4.57 15.24
N GLN A 69 2.72 5.16 14.11
CA GLN A 69 1.79 5.85 13.22
C GLN A 69 1.07 4.85 12.33
N ARG A 70 -0.24 5.00 12.23
CA ARG A 70 -1.07 4.16 11.37
C ARG A 70 -1.09 4.72 9.95
N HIS A 71 -0.83 3.87 8.98
CA HIS A 71 -0.92 4.19 7.56
C HIS A 71 -1.91 3.27 6.87
N ARG A 72 -2.56 3.76 5.83
CA ARG A 72 -3.33 2.99 4.87
C ARG A 72 -2.58 2.94 3.55
N VAL A 73 -2.26 1.74 3.12
CA VAL A 73 -1.72 1.46 1.79
C VAL A 73 -2.85 1.03 0.88
N VAL A 74 -2.88 1.58 -0.32
CA VAL A 74 -3.77 1.18 -1.41
C VAL A 74 -2.94 0.92 -2.65
N ILE A 75 -3.11 -0.25 -3.26
CA ILE A 75 -2.57 -0.61 -4.57
C ILE A 75 -3.77 -0.96 -5.46
N ALA A 76 -3.92 -0.31 -6.60
CA ALA A 76 -5.04 -0.57 -7.51
C ALA A 76 -4.59 -0.50 -8.96
N PRO A 77 -5.18 -1.28 -9.88
CA PRO A 77 -4.90 -1.16 -11.30
C PRO A 77 -5.33 0.21 -11.80
N MET A 78 -4.56 0.74 -12.75
CA MET A 78 -4.99 1.89 -13.55
C MET A 78 -5.73 1.34 -14.77
N ILE A 79 -7.00 1.72 -14.90
CA ILE A 79 -7.90 1.33 -16.01
C ILE A 79 -8.10 2.55 -16.89
#